data_AF-A0A067MKP0-F1
#
_entry.id   AF-A0A067MKP0-F1
#
_cell.length_a   1.000
_cell.length_b   1.000
_cell.length_c   1.000
_cell.angle_alpha   90.00
_cell.angle_beta   90.00
_cell.angle_gamma   90.00
#
_symmetry.space_group_name_H-M   'P 1'
#
loop_
_entity.id
_entity.type
_entity.pdbx_description
1 polymer ?
#
loop_
_entity_poly.entity_id
_entity_poly.type
_entity_poly.pdbx_seq_one_letter_code
_entity_poly.pdbx_strand_id
1 'polypeptide(L)'
;MPVPVPRDAISVIVRPDNKVSVTSSTDLKRRQFARPRSPLSDSLDSLSSPSPEPQSPPQAPHQAPVPLEQNVKKIDWEIPRKTLHSSIGFLVLPLYFNLPPSEPVTPIVNVLGGMLVVVGAADIIRFNVPPFARLYERFLGFLMRDSEKEKINGVIWYLIGVIWVLTLYPRDVAVVSILILSWADTAASTFGRLYGRYTPALPKLRYLPFAPRKSLAGSLAGFAAGASIAMGFWGWAASYGSSQGRAMWMWDTARYAGSWTGSIGLSVASGVISAVAEALDVGSLDDNLTLPIISGGMLWAVGSFMKLLP
;
A
#
# COMPACT_ATOMS: atom_id res chain seq x y z
N MET A 1 43.08 24.12 45.91
CA MET A 1 42.97 22.76 45.33
C MET A 1 41.49 22.45 45.11
N PRO A 2 41.11 21.56 44.17
CA PRO A 2 41.84 21.12 42.98
C PRO A 2 41.68 22.24 41.89
N VAL A 3 41.36 22.12 40.59
CA VAL A 3 41.23 21.03 39.58
C VAL A 3 41.82 21.59 38.25
N PRO A 4 42.52 20.80 37.39
CA PRO A 4 43.03 21.29 36.10
C PRO A 4 42.01 21.15 34.95
N VAL A 5 42.09 22.06 33.96
CA VAL A 5 41.41 21.94 32.67
C VAL A 5 42.24 21.05 31.72
N PRO A 6 41.64 20.14 30.92
CA PRO A 6 42.38 19.33 29.97
C PRO A 6 43.11 20.17 28.90
N ARG A 7 44.35 19.79 28.62
CA ARG A 7 45.01 20.14 27.35
C ARG A 7 44.57 19.11 26.32
N ASP A 8 43.86 19.56 25.28
CA ASP A 8 43.84 19.04 23.90
C ASP A 8 42.56 19.49 23.17
N ALA A 9 42.50 20.78 22.85
CA ALA A 9 41.40 21.37 22.09
C ALA A 9 41.56 21.10 20.58
N ILE A 10 41.03 19.96 20.11
CA ILE A 10 40.99 19.61 18.69
C ILE A 10 39.92 20.45 17.98
N SER A 11 40.32 21.43 17.17
CA SER A 11 39.42 22.22 16.33
C SER A 11 39.20 21.56 14.96
N VAL A 12 38.02 21.00 14.75
CA VAL A 12 37.62 20.40 13.45
C VAL A 12 37.01 21.46 12.56
N ILE A 13 37.74 21.88 11.52
CA ILE A 13 37.25 22.80 10.48
C ILE A 13 36.86 21.98 9.25
N VAL A 14 35.55 21.76 9.05
CA VAL A 14 35.02 21.14 7.83
C VAL A 14 35.09 22.14 6.68
N ARG A 15 35.72 21.74 5.56
CA ARG A 15 35.67 22.48 4.28
C ARG A 15 34.73 21.76 3.30
N PRO A 16 34.17 22.44 2.28
CA PRO A 16 33.12 21.88 1.42
C PRO A 16 33.51 20.59 0.67
N ASP A 17 34.81 20.41 0.42
CA ASP A 17 35.34 19.33 -0.43
C ASP A 17 35.48 17.97 0.27
N ASN A 18 34.88 17.84 1.47
CA ASN A 18 34.75 16.62 2.28
C ASN A 18 36.06 15.84 2.59
N LYS A 19 37.22 16.51 2.55
CA LYS A 19 38.51 15.96 2.98
C LYS A 19 38.82 16.38 4.43
N VAL A 20 38.90 15.41 5.33
CA VAL A 20 39.32 15.62 6.73
C VAL A 20 40.86 15.68 6.80
N SER A 21 41.39 16.80 7.28
CA SER A 21 42.83 16.98 7.55
C SER A 21 43.06 17.30 9.02
N VAL A 22 43.72 16.41 9.76
CA VAL A 22 44.10 16.63 11.16
C VAL A 22 45.49 17.26 11.20
N THR A 23 45.60 18.50 11.70
CA THR A 23 46.87 19.20 11.86
C THR A 23 47.16 19.50 13.33
N SER A 24 48.29 19.00 13.84
CA SER A 24 48.75 19.28 15.20
C SER A 24 49.32 20.69 15.34
N SER A 25 49.24 21.26 16.55
CA SER A 25 49.69 22.63 16.86
C SER A 25 51.22 22.82 16.78
N THR A 26 51.99 21.72 16.69
CA THR A 26 53.46 21.75 16.62
C THR A 26 54.01 22.32 15.31
N ASP A 27 53.38 22.06 14.16
CA ASP A 27 53.90 22.45 12.84
C ASP A 27 53.79 23.94 12.55
N LEU A 28 52.77 24.62 13.09
CA LEU A 28 52.50 26.04 12.83
C LEU A 28 53.65 26.97 13.26
N LYS A 29 54.48 26.56 14.24
CA LYS A 29 55.64 27.34 14.68
C LYS A 29 56.89 27.17 13.81
N ARG A 30 56.97 26.14 12.95
CA ARG A 30 58.19 25.86 12.16
C ARG A 30 58.27 26.63 10.83
N ARG A 31 57.18 27.28 10.39
CA ARG A 31 57.11 28.01 9.11
C ARG A 31 57.39 29.52 9.19
N GLN A 32 57.56 30.10 10.38
CA GLN A 32 57.71 31.56 10.54
C GLN A 32 59.15 32.09 10.48
N PHE A 33 60.17 31.22 10.38
CA PHE A 33 61.59 31.63 10.35
C PHE A 33 62.37 31.00 9.19
N ALA A 34 62.15 31.51 7.98
CA ALA A 34 63.03 31.32 6.82
C ALA A 34 63.21 32.66 6.09
N ARG A 35 64.45 33.05 5.80
CA ARG A 35 64.76 34.30 5.07
C ARG A 35 64.66 34.09 3.55
N PRO A 36 64.29 35.11 2.77
CA PRO A 36 64.29 35.03 1.31
C PRO A 36 65.72 34.92 0.74
N ARG A 37 65.84 34.29 -0.43
CA ARG A 37 67.03 34.37 -1.31
C ARG A 37 66.63 35.05 -2.63
N SER A 38 67.57 35.80 -3.21
CA SER A 38 67.41 36.52 -4.47
C SER A 38 67.59 35.60 -5.70
N PRO A 39 66.76 35.72 -6.75
CA PRO A 39 66.90 34.90 -7.96
C PRO A 39 67.74 35.62 -9.03
N LEU A 40 69.06 35.36 -9.08
CA LEU A 40 69.97 35.82 -10.16
C LEU A 40 71.36 35.14 -10.04
N SER A 41 71.50 33.92 -10.56
CA SER A 41 72.79 33.21 -10.69
C SER A 41 72.74 32.02 -11.64
N ASP A 42 71.70 31.19 -11.55
CA ASP A 42 71.71 29.80 -12.05
C ASP A 42 71.28 29.70 -13.53
N SER A 43 71.94 30.45 -14.43
CA SER A 43 71.50 30.60 -15.83
C SER A 43 72.59 30.42 -16.89
N LEU A 44 73.69 29.73 -16.59
CA LEU A 44 74.79 29.48 -17.54
C LEU A 44 75.36 28.06 -17.63
N ASP A 45 75.00 27.12 -16.73
CA ASP A 45 75.56 25.75 -16.72
C ASP A 45 74.48 24.66 -16.75
N SER A 46 74.08 24.20 -17.95
CA SER A 46 73.39 22.89 -18.19
C SER A 46 73.10 22.57 -19.67
N LEU A 47 73.99 22.92 -20.61
CA LEU A 47 73.86 22.56 -22.04
C LEU A 47 74.64 21.28 -22.43
N SER A 48 74.48 20.19 -21.65
CA SER A 48 75.12 18.90 -21.97
C SER A 48 74.55 17.69 -21.20
N SER A 49 73.42 17.14 -21.65
CA SER A 49 73.00 15.78 -21.29
C SER A 49 72.15 15.12 -22.41
N PRO A 50 72.27 13.79 -22.62
CA PRO A 50 71.55 13.11 -23.70
C PRO A 50 70.08 12.85 -23.35
N SER A 51 69.23 12.81 -24.38
CA SER A 51 67.79 12.53 -24.23
C SER A 51 67.53 11.13 -23.65
N PRO A 52 66.64 10.99 -22.64
CA PRO A 52 66.21 9.68 -22.15
C PRO A 52 65.24 9.01 -23.14
N GLU A 53 65.24 7.67 -23.15
CA GLU A 53 64.30 6.87 -23.94
C GLU A 53 62.83 7.08 -23.51
N PRO A 54 61.86 6.91 -24.44
CA PRO A 54 60.45 7.09 -24.13
C PRO A 54 59.94 6.00 -23.18
N GLN A 55 59.75 6.37 -21.91
CA GLN A 55 59.14 5.49 -20.91
C GLN A 55 57.71 5.13 -21.31
N SER A 56 57.36 3.84 -21.22
CA SER A 56 56.01 3.35 -21.46
C SER A 56 55.03 3.90 -20.41
N PRO A 57 53.77 4.21 -20.79
CA PRO A 57 52.83 4.88 -19.91
C PRO A 57 52.47 4.03 -18.68
N PRO A 58 52.18 4.65 -17.51
CA PRO A 58 51.82 3.92 -16.31
C PRO A 58 50.62 3.01 -16.52
N GLN A 59 50.72 1.74 -16.11
CA GLN A 59 49.58 0.83 -16.10
C GLN A 59 48.52 1.38 -15.14
N ALA A 60 47.29 1.54 -15.64
CA ALA A 60 46.17 1.97 -14.82
C ALA A 60 45.92 0.96 -13.68
N PRO A 61 45.61 1.40 -12.45
CA PRO A 61 45.36 0.48 -11.35
C PRO A 61 44.20 -0.46 -11.70
N HIS A 62 44.40 -1.76 -11.48
CA HIS A 62 43.36 -2.78 -11.66
C HIS A 62 42.12 -2.40 -10.84
N GLN A 63 41.07 -1.94 -11.52
CA GLN A 63 39.76 -1.78 -10.91
C GLN A 63 39.26 -3.18 -10.55
N ALA A 64 39.08 -3.43 -9.25
CA ALA A 64 38.40 -4.64 -8.80
C ALA A 64 37.00 -4.68 -9.45
N PRO A 65 36.49 -5.86 -9.85
CA PRO A 65 35.17 -5.97 -10.47
C PRO A 65 34.12 -5.30 -9.59
N VAL A 66 33.48 -4.25 -10.11
CA VAL A 66 32.32 -3.64 -9.44
C VAL A 66 31.32 -4.77 -9.23
N PRO A 67 30.87 -5.03 -7.98
CA PRO A 67 29.86 -6.06 -7.76
C PRO A 67 28.64 -5.72 -8.60
N LEU A 68 28.30 -6.58 -9.55
CA LEU A 68 27.03 -6.48 -10.25
C LEU A 68 25.95 -6.56 -9.18
N GLU A 69 25.23 -5.46 -8.93
CA GLU A 69 24.05 -5.50 -8.08
C GLU A 69 23.11 -6.54 -8.68
N GLN A 70 23.09 -7.71 -8.06
CA GLN A 70 22.13 -8.73 -8.39
C GLN A 70 20.78 -8.13 -8.05
N ASN A 71 20.05 -7.73 -9.09
CA ASN A 71 18.74 -7.12 -8.97
C ASN A 71 17.76 -8.24 -8.59
N VAL A 72 17.85 -8.68 -7.32
CA VAL A 72 17.03 -9.71 -6.72
C VAL A 72 15.61 -9.18 -6.81
N LYS A 73 14.85 -9.69 -7.79
CA LYS A 73 13.43 -9.41 -7.93
C LYS A 73 12.78 -9.68 -6.58
N LYS A 74 12.41 -8.63 -5.86
CA LYS A 74 11.54 -8.77 -4.69
C LYS A 74 10.33 -9.57 -5.15
N ILE A 75 10.09 -10.70 -4.49
CA ILE A 75 8.89 -11.49 -4.73
C ILE A 75 7.72 -10.58 -4.39
N ASP A 76 6.85 -10.35 -5.36
CA ASP A 76 5.73 -9.42 -5.21
C ASP A 76 4.60 -10.11 -4.42
N TRP A 77 4.80 -10.17 -3.10
CA TRP A 77 3.86 -10.76 -2.13
C TRP A 77 2.47 -10.09 -2.12
N GLU A 78 2.28 -9.02 -2.90
CA GLU A 78 0.95 -8.54 -3.24
C GLU A 78 0.08 -9.58 -3.95
N ILE A 79 0.66 -10.55 -4.68
CA ILE A 79 -0.12 -11.55 -5.43
C ILE A 79 -0.87 -12.52 -4.47
N PRO A 80 -0.22 -13.27 -3.54
CA PRO A 80 -0.95 -14.17 -2.64
C PRO A 80 -1.96 -13.46 -1.73
N ARG A 81 -1.63 -12.24 -1.25
CA ARG A 81 -2.58 -11.38 -0.50
C ARG A 81 -3.85 -11.15 -1.30
N LYS A 82 -3.74 -10.83 -2.59
CA LYS A 82 -4.90 -10.56 -3.47
C LYS A 82 -5.64 -11.81 -3.91
N THR A 83 -4.96 -12.96 -4.02
CA THR A 83 -5.63 -14.26 -4.22
C THR A 83 -6.52 -14.60 -3.03
N LEU A 84 -6.04 -14.43 -1.79
CA LEU A 84 -6.86 -14.62 -0.59
C LEU A 84 -7.96 -13.55 -0.48
N HIS A 85 -7.65 -12.30 -0.78
CA HIS A 85 -8.63 -11.20 -0.79
C HIS A 85 -9.75 -11.44 -1.82
N SER A 86 -9.45 -12.06 -2.96
CA SER A 86 -10.41 -12.42 -4.00
C SER A 86 -11.22 -13.69 -3.70
N SER A 87 -10.65 -14.64 -2.94
CA SER A 87 -11.34 -15.90 -2.61
C SER A 87 -12.53 -15.69 -1.67
N ILE A 88 -12.48 -14.63 -0.86
CA ILE A 88 -13.57 -14.14 -0.01
C ILE A 88 -14.89 -13.94 -0.79
N GLY A 89 -14.84 -13.36 -2.00
CA GLY A 89 -16.03 -13.19 -2.83
C GLY A 89 -16.68 -14.51 -3.26
N PHE A 90 -15.86 -15.56 -3.43
CA PHE A 90 -16.34 -16.92 -3.69
C PHE A 90 -16.82 -17.66 -2.43
N LEU A 91 -16.49 -17.18 -1.23
CA LEU A 91 -16.98 -17.71 0.05
C LEU A 91 -18.30 -17.05 0.48
N VAL A 92 -18.45 -15.74 0.27
CA VAL A 92 -19.64 -15.00 0.73
C VAL A 92 -20.91 -15.37 -0.06
N LEU A 93 -20.79 -15.69 -1.35
CA LEU A 93 -21.93 -16.08 -2.19
C LEU A 93 -22.58 -17.42 -1.76
N PRO A 94 -21.84 -18.53 -1.55
CA PRO A 94 -22.38 -19.74 -0.93
C PRO A 94 -23.03 -19.50 0.43
N LEU A 95 -22.44 -18.67 1.30
CA LEU A 95 -23.03 -18.34 2.60
C LEU A 95 -24.36 -17.59 2.44
N TYR A 96 -24.48 -16.67 1.48
CA TYR A 96 -25.73 -15.99 1.15
C TYR A 96 -26.82 -16.95 0.67
N PHE A 97 -26.52 -17.84 -0.28
CA PHE A 97 -27.51 -18.77 -0.87
C PHE A 97 -28.01 -19.86 0.11
N ASN A 98 -27.18 -20.25 1.07
CA ASN A 98 -27.49 -21.31 2.04
C ASN A 98 -28.15 -20.79 3.33
N LEU A 99 -28.11 -19.48 3.60
CA LEU A 99 -28.75 -18.89 4.79
C LEU A 99 -30.19 -18.43 4.45
N PRO A 100 -31.25 -19.00 5.07
CA PRO A 100 -32.62 -18.53 4.87
C PRO A 100 -32.83 -17.06 5.29
N PRO A 101 -33.83 -16.31 4.77
CA PRO A 101 -34.08 -14.92 5.17
C PRO A 101 -34.48 -14.75 6.65
N SER A 102 -35.14 -15.77 7.20
CA SER A 102 -35.55 -15.83 8.60
C SER A 102 -34.37 -15.96 9.57
N GLU A 103 -33.26 -16.56 9.12
CA GLU A 103 -32.09 -16.77 9.96
C GLU A 103 -31.25 -15.49 10.09
N PRO A 104 -30.86 -15.08 11.30
CA PRO A 104 -29.99 -13.94 11.50
C PRO A 104 -28.56 -14.27 11.04
N VAL A 105 -27.82 -13.25 10.60
CA VAL A 105 -26.38 -13.40 10.27
C VAL A 105 -25.48 -13.54 11.51
N THR A 106 -26.05 -13.44 12.71
CA THR A 106 -25.36 -13.52 14.01
C THR A 106 -24.41 -14.71 14.18
N PRO A 107 -24.71 -15.95 13.73
CA PRO A 107 -23.75 -17.06 13.81
C PRO A 107 -22.46 -16.79 13.02
N ILE A 108 -22.57 -16.17 11.84
CA ILE A 108 -21.42 -15.79 11.00
C ILE A 108 -20.63 -14.65 11.69
N VAL A 109 -21.33 -13.63 12.21
CA VAL A 109 -20.71 -12.53 12.96
C VAL A 109 -19.98 -13.03 14.21
N ASN A 110 -20.53 -14.01 14.93
CA ASN A 110 -19.90 -14.62 16.11
C ASN A 110 -18.63 -15.40 15.74
N VAL A 111 -18.63 -16.15 14.63
CA VAL A 111 -17.44 -16.86 14.14
C VAL A 111 -16.35 -15.87 13.70
N LEU A 112 -16.72 -14.80 12.98
CA LEU A 112 -15.80 -13.74 12.59
C LEU A 112 -15.26 -12.97 13.82
N GLY A 113 -16.09 -12.72 14.83
CA GLY A 113 -15.68 -12.11 16.10
C GLY A 113 -14.70 -12.97 16.88
N GLY A 114 -14.93 -14.28 16.95
CA GLY A 114 -13.97 -15.24 17.52
C GLY A 114 -12.65 -15.25 16.75
N MET A 115 -12.70 -15.23 15.42
CA MET A 115 -11.50 -15.12 14.58
C MET A 115 -10.76 -13.79 14.80
N LEU A 116 -11.48 -12.67 14.95
CA LEU A 116 -10.90 -11.36 15.26
C LEU A 116 -10.18 -11.36 16.61
N VAL A 117 -10.75 -11.98 17.65
CA VAL A 117 -10.08 -12.14 18.95
C VAL A 117 -8.81 -12.98 18.82
N VAL A 118 -8.85 -14.11 18.11
CA VAL A 118 -7.68 -14.99 17.92
C VAL A 118 -6.57 -14.31 17.11
N VAL A 119 -6.91 -13.67 15.99
CA VAL A 119 -5.93 -12.96 15.13
C VAL A 119 -5.39 -11.72 15.84
N GLY A 120 -6.24 -10.95 16.53
CA GLY A 120 -5.82 -9.79 17.32
C GLY A 120 -4.88 -10.17 18.47
N ALA A 121 -5.19 -11.24 19.22
CA ALA A 121 -4.30 -11.75 20.26
C ALA A 121 -2.96 -12.22 19.68
N ALA A 122 -2.95 -12.92 18.54
CA ALA A 122 -1.72 -13.32 17.86
C ALA A 122 -0.89 -12.10 17.40
N ASP A 123 -1.53 -11.03 16.92
CA ASP A 123 -0.82 -9.81 16.49
C ASP A 123 -0.24 -9.04 17.69
N ILE A 124 -0.94 -8.99 18.82
CA ILE A 124 -0.41 -8.45 20.09
C ILE A 124 0.81 -9.26 20.56
N ILE A 125 0.75 -10.60 20.52
CA ILE A 125 1.88 -11.46 20.88
C ILE A 125 3.06 -11.26 19.90
N ARG A 126 2.79 -11.04 18.60
CA ARG A 126 3.81 -10.73 17.59
C ARG A 126 4.63 -9.48 17.93
N PHE A 127 4.00 -8.39 18.40
CA PHE A 127 4.76 -7.20 18.80
C PHE A 127 5.57 -7.37 20.09
N ASN A 128 5.13 -8.24 21.00
CA ASN A 128 5.74 -8.38 22.34
C ASN A 128 6.76 -9.52 22.45
N VAL A 129 6.72 -10.53 21.57
CA VAL A 129 7.50 -11.77 21.71
C VAL A 129 8.31 -12.06 20.43
N PRO A 130 9.58 -11.60 20.34
CA PRO A 130 10.39 -11.75 19.13
C PRO A 130 10.57 -13.21 18.61
N PRO A 131 10.63 -14.26 19.44
CA PRO A 131 10.58 -15.64 18.96
C PRO A 131 9.27 -15.99 18.23
N PHE A 132 8.13 -15.51 18.73
CA PHE A 132 6.82 -15.70 18.10
C PHE A 132 6.71 -14.87 16.81
N ALA A 133 7.23 -13.64 16.78
CA ALA A 133 7.26 -12.82 15.57
C ALA A 133 7.94 -13.55 14.41
N ARG A 134 9.13 -14.14 14.64
CA ARG A 134 9.84 -14.94 13.63
C ARG A 134 9.08 -16.19 13.20
N LEU A 135 8.30 -16.81 14.09
CA LEU A 135 7.46 -17.96 13.78
C LEU A 135 6.24 -17.56 12.94
N TYR A 136 5.61 -16.44 13.30
CA TYR A 136 4.49 -15.83 12.60
C TYR A 136 4.90 -15.41 11.18
N GLU A 137 6.00 -14.69 11.02
CA GLU A 137 6.55 -14.32 9.70
C GLU A 137 6.94 -15.53 8.86
N ARG A 138 7.45 -16.62 9.47
CA ARG A 138 7.77 -17.86 8.75
C ARG A 138 6.54 -18.55 8.15
N PHE A 139 5.38 -18.51 8.82
CA PHE A 139 4.16 -19.17 8.36
C PHE A 139 3.19 -18.27 7.62
N LEU A 140 3.10 -16.99 7.96
CA LEU A 140 2.11 -16.03 7.46
C LEU A 140 2.75 -14.85 6.69
N GLY A 141 4.07 -14.73 6.69
CA GLY A 141 4.78 -13.65 5.99
C GLY A 141 4.55 -13.60 4.48
N PHE A 142 4.13 -14.71 3.85
CA PHE A 142 3.75 -14.76 2.43
C PHE A 142 2.46 -13.99 2.12
N LEU A 143 1.62 -13.74 3.13
CA LEU A 143 0.34 -13.04 3.04
C LEU A 143 0.45 -11.55 3.39
N MET A 144 1.61 -11.14 3.91
CA MET A 144 1.81 -9.96 4.73
C MET A 144 2.82 -9.01 4.07
N ARG A 145 2.49 -7.71 3.99
CA ARG A 145 3.39 -6.71 3.39
C ARG A 145 4.59 -6.44 4.31
N ASP A 146 5.73 -6.07 3.73
CA ASP A 146 6.90 -5.60 4.51
C ASP A 146 6.54 -4.48 5.49
N SER A 147 5.63 -3.58 5.11
CA SER A 147 5.14 -2.48 5.95
C SER A 147 4.18 -2.90 7.08
N GLU A 148 3.68 -4.14 7.07
CA GLU A 148 2.81 -4.70 8.12
C GLU A 148 3.64 -5.37 9.24
N LYS A 149 4.97 -5.55 9.05
CA LYS A 149 5.86 -6.12 10.08
C LYS A 149 5.94 -5.28 11.36
N GLU A 150 5.77 -3.96 11.24
CA GLU A 150 5.78 -2.99 12.35
C GLU A 150 4.40 -2.35 12.59
N LYS A 151 3.33 -2.88 11.98
CA LYS A 151 1.96 -2.33 12.05
C LYS A 151 0.92 -3.43 12.25
N ILE A 152 -0.28 -3.05 12.71
CA ILE A 152 -1.44 -3.95 12.85
C ILE A 152 -1.69 -4.66 11.51
N ASN A 153 -1.87 -5.98 11.53
CA ASN A 153 -2.09 -6.78 10.33
C ASN A 153 -3.40 -6.39 9.62
N GLY A 154 -3.36 -6.19 8.30
CA GLY A 154 -4.52 -5.83 7.47
C GLY A 154 -5.71 -6.80 7.54
N VAL A 155 -5.51 -8.04 7.99
CA VAL A 155 -6.58 -9.01 8.28
C VAL A 155 -7.47 -8.56 9.45
N ILE A 156 -6.92 -7.83 10.43
CA ILE A 156 -7.70 -7.30 11.57
C ILE A 156 -8.65 -6.21 11.08
N TRP A 157 -8.15 -5.27 10.28
CA TRP A 157 -8.97 -4.22 9.67
C TRP A 157 -10.07 -4.79 8.75
N TYR A 158 -9.73 -5.81 7.96
CA TYR A 158 -10.68 -6.57 7.15
C TYR A 158 -11.79 -7.20 8.01
N LEU A 159 -11.43 -7.92 9.09
CA LEU A 159 -12.41 -8.59 9.95
C LEU A 159 -13.34 -7.58 10.63
N ILE A 160 -12.82 -6.44 11.11
CA ILE A 160 -13.63 -5.36 11.67
C ILE A 160 -14.60 -4.80 10.62
N GLY A 161 -14.12 -4.52 9.40
CA GLY A 161 -14.95 -4.01 8.30
C GLY A 161 -16.08 -4.96 7.90
N VAL A 162 -15.79 -6.26 7.79
CA VAL A 162 -16.79 -7.28 7.45
C VAL A 162 -17.80 -7.48 8.58
N ILE A 163 -17.37 -7.52 9.84
CA ILE A 163 -18.27 -7.57 11.01
C ILE A 163 -19.18 -6.33 11.02
N TRP A 164 -18.64 -5.14 10.75
CA TRP A 164 -19.38 -3.89 10.73
C TRP A 164 -20.50 -3.90 9.69
N VAL A 165 -20.21 -4.23 8.43
CA VAL A 165 -21.24 -4.24 7.37
C VAL A 165 -22.28 -5.35 7.57
N LEU A 166 -21.89 -6.53 8.05
CA LEU A 166 -22.83 -7.61 8.39
C LEU A 166 -23.73 -7.27 9.58
N THR A 167 -23.28 -6.41 10.51
CA THR A 167 -24.05 -6.04 11.70
C THR A 167 -24.99 -4.86 11.44
N LEU A 168 -24.59 -3.90 10.60
CA LEU A 168 -25.34 -2.63 10.41
C LEU A 168 -26.09 -2.50 9.09
N TYR A 169 -25.74 -3.24 8.03
CA TYR A 169 -26.39 -3.11 6.72
C TYR A 169 -27.33 -4.28 6.41
N PRO A 170 -28.41 -4.06 5.64
CA PRO A 170 -29.24 -5.14 5.13
C PRO A 170 -28.40 -6.17 4.37
N ARG A 171 -28.71 -7.47 4.54
CA ARG A 171 -27.89 -8.61 4.09
C ARG A 171 -27.38 -8.47 2.66
N ASP A 172 -28.26 -8.10 1.72
CA ASP A 172 -27.92 -7.88 0.31
C ASP A 172 -26.80 -6.84 0.12
N VAL A 173 -26.87 -5.70 0.83
CA VAL A 173 -25.86 -4.64 0.77
C VAL A 173 -24.58 -5.03 1.50
N ALA A 174 -24.68 -5.75 2.63
CA ALA A 174 -23.52 -6.30 3.31
C ALA A 174 -22.73 -7.24 2.35
N VAL A 175 -23.40 -8.17 1.68
CA VAL A 175 -22.77 -9.08 0.72
C VAL A 175 -22.18 -8.34 -0.49
N VAL A 176 -22.90 -7.38 -1.08
CA VAL A 176 -22.37 -6.59 -2.21
C VAL A 176 -21.18 -5.73 -1.81
N SER A 177 -21.17 -5.13 -0.62
CA SER A 177 -20.02 -4.36 -0.14
C SER A 177 -18.77 -5.22 0.11
N ILE A 178 -18.96 -6.47 0.58
CA ILE A 178 -17.88 -7.48 0.70
C ILE A 178 -17.37 -7.91 -0.68
N LEU A 179 -18.25 -8.09 -1.67
CA LEU A 179 -17.86 -8.40 -3.06
C LEU A 179 -17.11 -7.24 -3.71
N ILE A 180 -17.52 -5.99 -3.46
CA ILE A 180 -16.83 -4.78 -3.92
C ILE A 180 -15.43 -4.70 -3.30
N LEU A 181 -15.29 -4.92 -1.99
CA LEU A 181 -13.98 -5.04 -1.36
C LEU A 181 -13.13 -6.16 -1.96
N SER A 182 -13.70 -7.35 -2.17
CA SER A 182 -12.96 -8.54 -2.63
C SER A 182 -12.47 -8.42 -4.07
N TRP A 183 -13.36 -8.06 -5.00
CA TRP A 183 -13.11 -8.12 -6.44
C TRP A 183 -12.84 -6.74 -7.05
N ALA A 184 -13.46 -5.66 -6.58
CA ALA A 184 -13.27 -4.34 -7.18
C ALA A 184 -11.97 -3.65 -6.74
N ASP A 185 -11.48 -3.83 -5.50
CA ASP A 185 -10.08 -3.47 -5.13
C ASP A 185 -9.07 -4.29 -5.95
N THR A 186 -9.27 -5.61 -6.04
CA THR A 186 -8.36 -6.47 -6.80
C THR A 186 -8.29 -6.04 -8.27
N ALA A 187 -9.42 -5.66 -8.89
CA ALA A 187 -9.46 -5.07 -10.22
C ALA A 187 -8.80 -3.68 -10.26
N ALA A 188 -9.26 -2.73 -9.44
CA ALA A 188 -8.79 -1.34 -9.44
C ALA A 188 -7.28 -1.23 -9.20
N SER A 189 -6.76 -1.94 -8.20
CA SER A 189 -5.32 -1.94 -7.93
C SER A 189 -4.54 -2.59 -9.07
N THR A 190 -5.05 -3.67 -9.69
CA THR A 190 -4.32 -4.41 -10.74
C THR A 190 -4.28 -3.66 -12.06
N PHE A 191 -5.42 -3.16 -12.56
CA PHE A 191 -5.43 -2.28 -13.73
C PHE A 191 -4.76 -0.94 -13.44
N GLY A 192 -4.83 -0.45 -12.19
CA GLY A 192 -4.07 0.72 -11.74
C GLY A 192 -2.55 0.55 -11.80
N ARG A 193 -2.00 -0.62 -11.41
CA ARG A 193 -0.56 -0.93 -11.57
C ARG A 193 -0.15 -1.14 -13.02
N LEU A 194 -0.97 -1.83 -13.82
CA LEU A 194 -0.66 -2.15 -15.21
C LEU A 194 -0.75 -0.92 -16.15
N TYR A 195 -1.83 -0.14 -16.02
CA TYR A 195 -2.20 0.90 -16.97
C TYR A 195 -2.21 2.32 -16.37
N GLY A 196 -2.15 2.47 -15.05
CA GLY A 196 -2.21 3.78 -14.39
C GLY A 196 -1.15 4.77 -14.88
N ARG A 197 0.04 4.29 -15.30
CA ARG A 197 1.11 5.10 -15.91
C ARG A 197 0.75 5.75 -17.26
N TYR A 198 -0.31 5.30 -17.91
CA TYR A 198 -0.81 5.81 -19.19
C TYR A 198 -2.08 6.66 -19.04
N THR A 199 -2.58 6.84 -17.81
CA THR A 199 -3.82 7.58 -17.52
C THR A 199 -3.57 8.69 -16.50
N PRO A 200 -4.33 9.79 -16.51
CA PRO A 200 -4.19 10.81 -15.48
C PRO A 200 -4.47 10.24 -14.08
N ALA A 201 -3.77 10.78 -13.09
CA ALA A 201 -4.17 10.65 -11.69
C ALA A 201 -5.52 11.36 -11.47
N LEU A 202 -6.28 10.92 -10.46
CA LEU A 202 -7.58 11.53 -10.17
C LEU A 202 -7.45 13.03 -9.83
N PRO A 203 -8.39 13.88 -10.28
CA PRO A 203 -8.34 15.31 -9.99
C PRO A 203 -8.52 15.54 -8.48
N LYS A 204 -7.64 16.34 -7.87
CA LYS A 204 -7.73 16.71 -6.44
C LYS A 204 -8.96 17.58 -6.18
N LEU A 205 -10.07 16.97 -5.81
CA LEU A 205 -11.31 17.68 -5.51
C LEU A 205 -11.23 18.32 -4.12
N ARG A 206 -11.44 19.64 -4.02
CA ARG A 206 -11.16 20.43 -2.80
C ARG A 206 -11.92 19.96 -1.53
N TYR A 207 -12.98 19.18 -1.68
CA TYR A 207 -13.84 18.71 -0.60
C TYR A 207 -13.88 17.18 -0.43
N LEU A 208 -13.25 16.41 -1.33
CA LEU A 208 -13.13 14.95 -1.21
C LEU A 208 -11.65 14.57 -1.17
N PRO A 209 -11.17 13.86 -0.13
CA PRO A 209 -9.80 13.38 -0.08
C PRO A 209 -9.63 12.24 -1.08
N PHE A 210 -9.26 12.55 -2.32
CA PHE A 210 -8.87 11.53 -3.30
C PHE A 210 -7.37 11.23 -3.19
N ALA A 211 -7.02 9.96 -3.01
CA ALA A 211 -5.63 9.57 -2.74
C ALA A 211 -4.74 9.91 -3.94
N PRO A 212 -3.64 10.70 -3.79
CA PRO A 212 -2.83 11.19 -4.92
C PRO A 212 -2.15 10.13 -5.80
N ARG A 213 -2.25 8.85 -5.44
CA ARG A 213 -1.69 7.70 -6.17
C ARG A 213 -2.74 6.90 -6.96
N LYS A 214 -4.04 7.18 -6.77
CA LYS A 214 -5.14 6.48 -7.46
C LYS A 214 -5.24 7.03 -8.90
N SER A 215 -5.35 6.13 -9.88
CA SER A 215 -5.32 6.46 -11.31
C SER A 215 -6.68 6.23 -11.97
N LEU A 216 -6.97 6.96 -13.05
CA LEU A 216 -8.21 6.78 -13.81
C LEU A 216 -8.37 5.34 -14.33
N ALA A 217 -7.28 4.66 -14.72
CA ALA A 217 -7.31 3.23 -15.07
C ALA A 217 -7.83 2.34 -13.92
N GLY A 218 -7.39 2.61 -12.69
CA GLY A 218 -7.85 1.89 -11.50
C GLY A 218 -9.33 2.16 -11.21
N SER A 219 -9.75 3.43 -11.21
CA SER A 219 -11.15 3.81 -10.97
C SER A 219 -12.10 3.28 -12.04
N LEU A 220 -11.70 3.20 -13.31
CA LEU A 220 -12.50 2.59 -14.38
C LEU A 220 -12.62 1.07 -14.22
N ALA A 221 -11.57 0.38 -13.77
CA ALA A 221 -11.65 -1.04 -13.46
C ALA A 221 -12.50 -1.32 -12.20
N GLY A 222 -12.40 -0.48 -11.17
CA GLY A 222 -13.29 -0.50 -10.01
C GLY A 222 -14.75 -0.24 -10.38
N PHE A 223 -15.02 0.73 -11.27
CA PHE A 223 -16.35 0.98 -11.83
C PHE A 223 -16.91 -0.27 -12.54
N ALA A 224 -16.14 -0.85 -13.46
CA ALA A 224 -16.55 -2.02 -14.22
C ALA A 224 -16.81 -3.24 -13.32
N ALA A 225 -15.95 -3.47 -12.32
CA ALA A 225 -16.13 -4.52 -11.33
C ALA A 225 -17.38 -4.28 -10.47
N GLY A 226 -17.55 -3.08 -9.88
CA GLY A 226 -18.72 -2.72 -9.07
C GLY A 226 -20.05 -2.81 -9.82
N ALA A 227 -20.06 -2.46 -11.10
CA ALA A 227 -21.22 -2.62 -11.98
C ALA A 227 -21.50 -4.10 -12.29
N SER A 228 -20.46 -4.90 -12.58
CA SER A 228 -20.60 -6.33 -12.84
C SER A 228 -21.06 -7.11 -11.61
N ILE A 229 -20.58 -6.73 -10.42
CA ILE A 229 -21.02 -7.28 -9.13
C ILE A 229 -22.51 -7.00 -8.92
N ALA A 230 -22.97 -5.76 -9.10
CA ALA A 230 -24.39 -5.43 -8.95
C ALA A 230 -25.28 -6.14 -9.99
N MET A 231 -24.83 -6.23 -11.24
CA MET A 231 -25.55 -6.94 -12.30
C MET A 231 -25.66 -8.45 -12.01
N GLY A 232 -24.56 -9.10 -11.61
CA GLY A 232 -24.56 -10.51 -11.24
C GLY A 232 -25.31 -10.80 -9.93
N PHE A 233 -25.21 -9.89 -8.94
CA PHE A 233 -25.88 -10.07 -7.67
C PHE A 233 -27.38 -9.79 -7.76
N TRP A 234 -27.82 -8.58 -8.13
CA TRP A 234 -29.25 -8.27 -8.17
C TRP A 234 -29.97 -8.79 -9.42
N GLY A 235 -29.30 -8.86 -10.57
CA GLY A 235 -29.89 -9.42 -11.78
C GLY A 235 -30.08 -10.95 -11.71
N TRP A 236 -29.11 -11.67 -11.14
CA TRP A 236 -29.14 -13.15 -11.07
C TRP A 236 -29.22 -13.72 -9.66
N ALA A 237 -28.27 -13.45 -8.76
CA ALA A 237 -28.21 -14.12 -7.45
C ALA A 237 -29.44 -13.84 -6.55
N ALA A 238 -29.82 -12.58 -6.39
CA ALA A 238 -31.00 -12.18 -5.62
C ALA A 238 -32.31 -12.56 -6.33
N SER A 239 -32.36 -12.54 -7.67
CA SER A 239 -33.50 -13.03 -8.46
C SER A 239 -33.70 -14.54 -8.33
N TYR A 240 -32.62 -15.32 -8.29
CA TYR A 240 -32.66 -16.75 -7.99
C TYR A 240 -33.01 -17.03 -6.51
N GLY A 241 -32.51 -16.19 -5.59
CA GLY A 241 -32.96 -16.19 -4.20
C GLY A 241 -34.46 -15.93 -4.11
N SER A 242 -34.97 -14.93 -4.83
CA SER A 242 -36.38 -14.53 -4.89
C SER A 242 -37.29 -15.69 -5.29
N SER A 243 -36.98 -16.42 -6.36
CA SER A 243 -37.81 -17.57 -6.81
C SER A 243 -37.82 -18.74 -5.83
N GLN A 244 -36.86 -18.79 -4.89
CA GLN A 244 -36.79 -19.76 -3.80
C GLN A 244 -37.38 -19.24 -2.47
N GLY A 245 -37.90 -18.01 -2.43
CA GLY A 245 -38.32 -17.35 -1.19
C GLY A 245 -37.16 -16.95 -0.27
N ARG A 246 -35.95 -16.76 -0.81
CA ARG A 246 -34.67 -16.59 -0.09
C ARG A 246 -33.99 -15.22 -0.20
N ALA A 247 -34.54 -14.25 -0.94
CA ALA A 247 -33.99 -12.89 -0.97
C ALA A 247 -34.38 -12.07 0.28
N MET A 248 -33.53 -11.13 0.72
CA MET A 248 -33.73 -10.33 1.94
C MET A 248 -33.84 -8.83 1.59
N TRP A 249 -35.04 -8.47 1.14
CA TRP A 249 -35.30 -7.37 0.21
C TRP A 249 -35.02 -5.96 0.74
N MET A 250 -33.94 -5.35 0.24
CA MET A 250 -33.72 -3.91 0.39
C MET A 250 -34.28 -3.06 -0.77
N TRP A 251 -34.56 -3.67 -1.93
CA TRP A 251 -35.06 -3.01 -3.14
C TRP A 251 -36.36 -3.68 -3.58
N ASP A 252 -37.24 -2.98 -4.30
CA ASP A 252 -38.34 -3.64 -5.03
C ASP A 252 -37.76 -4.27 -6.30
N THR A 253 -37.22 -5.49 -6.16
CA THR A 253 -36.50 -6.22 -7.23
C THR A 253 -37.41 -6.50 -8.44
N ALA A 254 -38.74 -6.53 -8.26
CA ALA A 254 -39.69 -6.64 -9.36
C ALA A 254 -39.73 -5.37 -10.22
N ARG A 255 -39.72 -4.18 -9.60
CA ARG A 255 -39.58 -2.90 -10.34
C ARG A 255 -38.18 -2.73 -10.93
N TYR A 256 -37.15 -3.04 -10.15
CA TYR A 256 -35.78 -2.61 -10.47
C TYR A 256 -34.94 -3.67 -11.21
N ALA A 257 -34.94 -4.94 -10.82
CA ALA A 257 -34.26 -5.99 -11.58
C ALA A 257 -35.15 -6.63 -12.66
N GLY A 258 -36.48 -6.64 -12.45
CA GLY A 258 -37.46 -7.02 -13.47
C GLY A 258 -37.50 -6.06 -14.68
N SER A 259 -36.93 -4.85 -14.55
CA SER A 259 -36.69 -3.94 -15.66
C SER A 259 -35.20 -3.87 -16.04
N TRP A 260 -34.93 -3.81 -17.35
CA TRP A 260 -33.61 -3.53 -17.89
C TRP A 260 -33.12 -2.14 -17.47
N THR A 261 -34.00 -1.14 -17.39
CA THR A 261 -33.63 0.24 -17.01
C THR A 261 -33.20 0.34 -15.55
N GLY A 262 -33.91 -0.35 -14.64
CA GLY A 262 -33.55 -0.42 -13.23
C GLY A 262 -32.26 -1.20 -13.00
N SER A 263 -32.08 -2.32 -13.71
CA SER A 263 -30.87 -3.16 -13.65
C SER A 263 -29.62 -2.40 -14.08
N ILE A 264 -29.72 -1.66 -15.20
CA ILE A 264 -28.63 -0.82 -15.71
C ILE A 264 -28.38 0.35 -14.75
N GLY A 265 -29.43 1.03 -14.27
CA GLY A 265 -29.30 2.14 -13.32
C GLY A 265 -28.59 1.72 -12.02
N LEU A 266 -28.99 0.59 -11.44
CA LEU A 266 -28.38 0.02 -10.23
C LEU A 266 -26.93 -0.43 -10.46
N SER A 267 -26.64 -1.02 -11.63
CA SER A 267 -25.28 -1.41 -12.01
C SER A 267 -24.36 -0.19 -12.18
N VAL A 268 -24.82 0.86 -12.88
CA VAL A 268 -24.07 2.11 -13.04
C VAL A 268 -23.87 2.81 -11.69
N ALA A 269 -24.90 2.88 -10.85
CA ALA A 269 -24.78 3.44 -9.50
C ALA A 269 -23.76 2.69 -8.64
N SER A 270 -23.82 1.35 -8.62
CA SER A 270 -22.84 0.50 -7.92
C SER A 270 -21.42 0.67 -8.47
N GLY A 271 -21.26 0.81 -9.79
CA GLY A 271 -19.98 1.14 -10.41
C GLY A 271 -19.43 2.48 -9.93
N VAL A 272 -20.24 3.55 -9.94
CA VAL A 272 -19.82 4.86 -9.41
C VAL A 272 -19.46 4.76 -7.93
N ILE A 273 -20.28 4.09 -7.12
CA ILE A 273 -20.02 3.89 -5.69
C ILE A 273 -18.70 3.14 -5.46
N SER A 274 -18.46 2.06 -6.20
CA SER A 274 -17.21 1.28 -6.10
C SER A 274 -15.99 2.11 -6.50
N ALA A 275 -16.09 2.92 -7.56
CA ALA A 275 -15.00 3.78 -8.00
C ALA A 275 -14.73 4.96 -7.04
N VAL A 276 -15.77 5.50 -6.40
CA VAL A 276 -15.66 6.56 -5.38
C VAL A 276 -15.12 6.02 -4.06
N ALA A 277 -15.63 4.88 -3.58
CA ALA A 277 -15.16 4.23 -2.35
C ALA A 277 -13.68 3.83 -2.44
N GLU A 278 -13.22 3.34 -3.59
CA GLU A 278 -11.79 3.08 -3.86
C GLU A 278 -10.97 4.38 -4.00
N ALA A 279 -11.51 5.44 -4.62
CA ALA A 279 -10.78 6.69 -4.79
C ALA A 279 -10.54 7.46 -3.46
N LEU A 280 -11.40 7.26 -2.47
CA LEU A 280 -11.39 7.96 -1.18
C LEU A 280 -10.23 7.53 -0.28
N ASP A 281 -9.54 8.52 0.28
CA ASP A 281 -8.44 8.41 1.23
C ASP A 281 -8.95 8.86 2.61
N VAL A 282 -9.06 7.92 3.55
CA VAL A 282 -9.53 8.21 4.92
C VAL A 282 -8.33 8.42 5.89
N GLY A 283 -7.18 8.82 5.35
CA GLY A 283 -6.01 9.27 6.09
C GLY A 283 -5.13 8.15 6.64
N SER A 284 -5.52 7.58 7.79
CA SER A 284 -4.71 6.58 8.51
C SER A 284 -5.39 5.23 8.70
N LEU A 285 -6.64 5.09 8.24
CA LEU A 285 -7.37 3.82 8.25
C LEU A 285 -6.99 2.96 7.02
N ASP A 286 -7.07 1.64 7.18
CA ASP A 286 -6.77 0.68 6.11
C ASP A 286 -7.95 0.55 5.13
N ASP A 287 -7.66 0.48 3.83
CA ASP A 287 -8.67 0.30 2.76
C ASP A 287 -9.56 -0.95 3.00
N ASN A 288 -9.03 -2.00 3.66
CA ASN A 288 -9.77 -3.19 4.06
C ASN A 288 -10.93 -2.89 5.04
N LEU A 289 -10.85 -1.82 5.83
CA LEU A 289 -11.90 -1.37 6.75
C LEU A 289 -12.86 -0.39 6.04
N THR A 290 -12.30 0.60 5.34
CA THR A 290 -13.05 1.78 4.89
C THR A 290 -13.89 1.50 3.65
N LEU A 291 -13.34 0.77 2.69
CA LEU A 291 -13.97 0.49 1.39
C LEU A 291 -15.32 -0.28 1.52
N PRO A 292 -15.47 -1.36 2.31
CA PRO A 292 -16.77 -2.04 2.46
C PRO A 292 -17.78 -1.14 3.21
N ILE A 293 -17.34 -0.39 4.23
CA ILE A 293 -18.22 0.49 5.01
C ILE A 293 -18.74 1.63 4.12
N ILE A 294 -17.87 2.31 3.39
CA ILE A 294 -18.26 3.43 2.50
C ILE A 294 -19.14 2.93 1.35
N SER A 295 -18.72 1.86 0.65
CA SER A 295 -19.52 1.33 -0.47
C SER A 295 -20.88 0.79 -0.03
N GLY A 296 -20.94 0.06 1.09
CA GLY A 296 -22.18 -0.42 1.69
C GLY A 296 -23.10 0.73 2.14
N GLY A 297 -22.54 1.73 2.83
CA GLY A 297 -23.29 2.91 3.26
C GLY A 297 -23.88 3.70 2.10
N MET A 298 -23.12 3.90 1.02
CA MET A 298 -23.60 4.56 -0.19
C MET A 298 -24.66 3.74 -0.93
N LEU A 299 -24.50 2.41 -1.05
CA LEU A 299 -25.51 1.52 -1.64
C LEU A 299 -26.81 1.53 -0.83
N TRP A 300 -26.71 1.52 0.51
CA TRP A 300 -27.88 1.61 1.39
C TRP A 300 -28.58 2.97 1.27
N ALA A 301 -27.83 4.07 1.18
CA ALA A 301 -28.39 5.40 0.96
C ALA A 301 -29.13 5.51 -0.39
N VAL A 302 -28.54 5.00 -1.48
CA VAL A 302 -29.18 4.99 -2.81
C VAL A 302 -30.46 4.15 -2.80
N GLY A 303 -30.43 2.92 -2.26
CA GLY A 303 -31.62 2.08 -2.21
C GLY A 303 -32.70 2.59 -1.25
N SER A 304 -32.32 3.30 -0.18
CA SER A 304 -33.28 3.97 0.71
C SER A 304 -33.94 5.17 0.01
N PHE A 305 -33.17 5.97 -0.74
CA PHE A 305 -33.71 7.05 -1.58
C PHE A 305 -34.65 6.52 -2.67
N MET A 306 -34.29 5.41 -3.32
CA MET A 306 -35.10 4.76 -4.37
C MET A 306 -36.40 4.11 -3.85
N LYS A 307 -36.63 4.02 -2.53
CA LYS A 307 -37.93 3.71 -1.92
C LYS A 307 -38.84 4.93 -1.73
N LEU A 308 -38.27 6.13 -1.75
CA LEU A 308 -39.00 7.39 -1.58
C LEU A 308 -39.43 8.01 -2.93
N LEU A 309 -38.95 7.45 -4.04
CA LEU A 309 -39.45 7.73 -5.38
C LEU A 309 -40.73 6.91 -5.63
N PRO A 310 -41.80 7.51 -6.20
CA PRO A 310 -43.10 6.85 -6.40
C PRO A 310 -43.09 5.73 -7.46
#